data_AF-A0AAW8KEF5-F1
#
_entry.id   AF-A0AAW8KEF5-F1
#
_cell.length_a   1.000
_cell.length_b   1.000
_cell.length_c   1.000
_cell.angle_alpha   90.00
_cell.angle_beta   90.00
_cell.angle_gamma   90.00
#
_symmetry.space_group_name_H-M   'P 1'
#
loop_
_entity.id
_entity.type
_entity.pdbx_description
1 polymer ?
#
loop_
_entity_poly.entity_id
_entity_poly.type
_entity_poly.pdbx_seq_one_letter_code
_entity_poly.pdbx_strand_id
1 'polypeptide(L)'
;FCNDIAFANMHIFKYSMRGGTPAAAMENQVDPQVKEHRAKQMAEVAQKNKQEYEARFIGQTVRILVEEPTADGAWTGHSSNYLY
;
A
#
# COMPACT_ATOMS: atom_id res chain seq x y z
N PHE A 1 9.74 9.63 -7.89
CA PHE A 1 9.76 9.70 -6.42
C PHE A 1 9.33 8.38 -5.76
N CYS A 2 8.03 8.03 -5.70
CA CYS A 2 7.59 6.83 -4.96
C CYS A 2 8.20 5.51 -5.49
N ASN A 3 8.31 5.37 -6.81
CA ASN A 3 9.00 4.24 -7.44
C ASN A 3 10.50 4.22 -7.08
N ASP A 4 11.15 5.39 -7.01
CA ASP A 4 12.60 5.49 -6.74
C ASP A 4 12.94 5.14 -5.28
N ILE A 5 12.04 5.47 -4.34
CA ILE A 5 12.19 5.09 -2.93
C ILE A 5 11.88 3.60 -2.70
N ALA A 6 11.02 3.02 -3.54
CA ALA A 6 10.57 1.63 -3.42
C ALA A 6 10.00 1.28 -2.04
N PHE A 7 9.01 2.04 -1.59
CA PHE A 7 8.32 1.78 -0.31
C PHE A 7 7.73 0.36 -0.26
N ALA A 8 7.89 -0.31 0.88
CA ALA A 8 7.37 -1.66 1.12
C ALA A 8 5.83 -1.74 1.07
N ASN A 9 5.14 -0.68 1.49
CA ASN A 9 3.69 -0.58 1.43
C ASN A 9 3.29 0.90 1.28
N MET A 10 2.22 1.18 0.54
CA MET A 10 1.72 2.54 0.27
C MET A 10 0.20 2.56 0.37
N HIS A 11 -0.33 3.53 1.13
CA HIS A 11 -1.76 3.81 1.19
C HIS A 11 -2.06 5.04 0.33
N ILE A 12 -2.99 4.90 -0.61
CA ILE A 12 -3.28 5.92 -1.62
C ILE A 12 -4.71 6.39 -1.42
N PHE A 13 -4.88 7.67 -1.10
CA PHE A 13 -6.17 8.31 -0.96
C PHE A 13 -6.32 9.43 -1.99
N LYS A 14 -7.45 9.43 -2.70
CA LYS A 14 -7.82 10.55 -3.55
C LYS A 14 -8.23 11.72 -2.66
N TYR A 15 -7.82 12.93 -3.06
CA TYR A 15 -8.36 14.13 -2.42
C TYR A 15 -9.87 14.21 -2.60
N SER A 16 -10.57 14.33 -1.48
CA SER A 16 -12.01 14.56 -1.40
C SER A 16 -12.25 15.94 -0.81
N MET A 17 -12.93 16.79 -1.56
CA MET A 17 -13.21 18.16 -1.13
C MET A 17 -14.14 18.13 0.08
N ARG A 18 -13.78 18.86 1.14
CA ARG A 18 -14.60 19.03 2.33
C ARG A 18 -14.80 20.52 2.60
N GLY A 19 -16.04 20.94 2.74
CA GLY A 19 -16.39 22.33 3.05
C GLY A 19 -15.69 22.81 4.31
N GLY A 20 -15.29 24.08 4.32
CA GLY A 20 -14.56 24.69 5.44
C GLY A 20 -13.06 24.41 5.49
N THR A 21 -12.51 23.63 4.54
CA THR A 21 -11.05 23.45 4.43
C THR A 21 -10.44 24.46 3.44
N PRO A 22 -9.20 24.95 3.67
CA PRO A 22 -8.52 25.83 2.72
C PRO A 22 -8.40 25.22 1.31
N ALA A 23 -8.16 23.91 1.24
CA ALA A 23 -8.04 23.16 -0.01
C ALA A 23 -9.35 23.14 -0.83
N ALA A 24 -10.52 23.36 -0.20
CA ALA A 24 -11.78 23.48 -0.91
C ALA A 24 -11.95 24.84 -1.61
N ALA A 25 -11.27 25.89 -1.14
CA ALA A 25 -11.30 27.22 -1.73
C ALA A 25 -10.23 27.44 -2.81
N MET A 26 -9.30 26.49 -3.00
CA MET A 26 -8.26 26.60 -4.02
C MET A 26 -8.85 26.51 -5.42
N GLU A 27 -8.37 27.34 -6.33
CA GLU A 27 -8.70 27.27 -7.76
C GLU A 27 -8.09 26.02 -8.41
N ASN A 28 -8.52 25.71 -9.64
CA ASN A 28 -7.99 24.60 -10.45
C ASN A 28 -8.18 23.21 -9.81
N GLN A 29 -9.35 22.99 -9.21
CA GLN A 29 -9.73 21.67 -8.69
C GLN A 29 -9.68 20.62 -9.79
N VAL A 30 -9.12 19.46 -9.47
CA VAL A 30 -8.94 18.37 -10.43
C VAL A 30 -10.21 17.54 -10.55
N ASP A 31 -10.61 17.27 -11.79
CA ASP A 31 -11.76 16.44 -12.12
C ASP A 31 -11.70 15.06 -11.40
N PRO A 32 -12.82 14.57 -10.85
CA PRO A 32 -12.87 13.27 -10.19
C PRO A 32 -12.33 12.10 -11.01
N GLN A 33 -12.56 12.06 -12.33
CA GLN A 33 -12.07 11.00 -13.21
C GLN A 33 -10.56 11.04 -13.35
N VAL A 34 -9.96 12.24 -13.41
CA VAL A 34 -8.50 12.39 -13.46
C VAL A 34 -7.88 11.94 -12.13
N LYS A 35 -8.50 12.27 -10.99
CA LYS A 35 -8.04 11.78 -9.68
C LYS A 35 -8.12 10.25 -9.58
N GLU A 36 -9.20 9.66 -10.11
CA GLU A 36 -9.36 8.20 -10.18
C GLU A 36 -8.27 7.54 -11.02
N HIS A 37 -8.03 8.07 -12.21
CA HIS A 37 -7.00 7.55 -13.11
C HIS A 37 -5.61 7.58 -12.45
N ARG A 38 -5.24 8.71 -11.84
CA ARG A 38 -3.96 8.85 -11.13
C ARG A 38 -3.83 7.91 -9.94
N ALA A 39 -4.91 7.70 -9.18
CA ALA A 39 -4.91 6.78 -8.06
C ALA A 39 -4.68 5.33 -8.49
N LYS A 40 -5.29 4.91 -9.62
CA LYS A 40 -5.04 3.59 -10.22
C LYS A 40 -3.58 3.42 -10.64
N GLN A 41 -3.01 4.41 -11.35
CA GLN A 41 -1.59 4.37 -11.74
C GLN A 41 -0.66 4.29 -10.52
N MET A 42 -0.95 5.03 -9.45
CA MET A 42 -0.16 4.95 -8.23
C MET A 42 -0.33 3.60 -7.50
N ALA A 43 -1.51 2.98 -7.58
CA ALA A 43 -1.76 1.67 -7.01
C ALA A 43 -0.96 0.58 -7.72
N GLU A 44 -0.79 0.68 -9.05
CA GLU A 44 0.09 -0.20 -9.83
C GLU A 44 1.55 -0.07 -9.38
N VAL A 45 2.04 1.17 -9.18
CA VAL A 45 3.39 1.43 -8.64
C VAL A 45 3.55 0.86 -7.23
N ALA A 46 2.55 1.05 -6.36
CA ALA A 46 2.57 0.52 -5.00
C ALA A 46 2.62 -1.02 -5.01
N GLN A 47 1.81 -1.66 -5.86
CA GLN A 47 1.78 -3.11 -5.99
C GLN A 47 3.12 -3.66 -6.49
N LYS A 48 3.71 -3.02 -7.50
CA LYS A 48 5.04 -3.39 -8.00
C LYS A 48 6.10 -3.30 -6.89
N ASN A 49 6.17 -2.15 -6.21
CA ASN A 49 7.16 -1.94 -5.14
C ASN A 49 6.99 -2.95 -4.00
N LYS A 50 5.74 -3.24 -3.61
CA LYS A 50 5.42 -4.24 -2.59
C LYS A 50 5.94 -5.62 -2.98
N GLN A 51 5.67 -6.06 -4.21
CA GLN A 51 6.16 -7.35 -4.73
C GLN A 51 7.69 -7.42 -4.75
N GLU A 52 8.36 -6.36 -5.20
CA GLU A 52 9.83 -6.28 -5.20
C GLU A 52 10.42 -6.27 -3.79
N TYR A 53 9.71 -5.74 -2.80
CA TYR A 53 10.10 -5.79 -1.40
C TYR A 53 9.93 -7.21 -0.83
N GLU A 54 8.76 -7.83 -1.01
CA GLU A 54 8.44 -9.18 -0.54
C GLU A 54 9.37 -10.23 -1.15
N ALA A 55 9.68 -10.11 -2.45
CA ALA A 55 10.57 -11.03 -3.16
C ALA A 55 11.98 -11.13 -2.54
N ARG A 56 12.44 -10.08 -1.84
CA ARG A 56 13.76 -10.09 -1.18
C ARG A 56 13.83 -11.09 -0.03
N PHE A 57 12.68 -11.49 0.54
CA PHE A 57 12.61 -12.40 1.68
C PHE A 57 12.38 -13.86 1.27
N ILE A 58 12.15 -14.14 -0.01
CA ILE A 58 12.01 -15.51 -0.50
C ILE A 58 13.30 -16.29 -0.20
N GLY A 59 13.15 -17.45 0.44
CA GLY A 59 14.27 -18.31 0.84
C GLY A 59 14.96 -17.89 2.14
N GLN A 60 14.52 -16.82 2.81
CA GLN A 60 15.05 -16.40 4.10
C GLN A 60 14.23 -16.93 5.26
N THR A 61 14.89 -17.28 6.36
CA THR A 61 14.22 -17.59 7.62
C THR A 61 13.91 -16.29 8.37
N VAL A 62 12.62 -16.03 8.62
CA VAL A 62 12.16 -14.86 9.37
C VAL A 62 11.46 -15.26 10.67
N ARG A 63 11.46 -14.36 11.65
CA ARG A 63 10.68 -14.55 12.88
C ARG A 63 9.25 -14.11 12.67
N ILE A 64 8.31 -14.91 13.14
CA ILE A 64 6.88 -14.60 13.11
C ILE A 64 6.29 -14.63 14.52
N LEU A 65 5.28 -13.78 14.76
CA LEU A 65 4.30 -13.96 15.81
C LEU A 65 3.25 -14.93 15.27
N VAL A 66 3.14 -16.10 15.91
CA VAL A 66 2.15 -17.11 15.55
C VAL A 66 0.77 -16.68 16.09
N GLU A 67 -0.28 -16.83 15.28
CA GLU A 67 -1.64 -16.39 15.64
C GLU A 67 -2.64 -17.55 15.66
N GLU A 68 -3.01 -18.09 14.49
CA GLU A 68 -4.08 -19.09 14.39
C GLU A 68 -3.61 -20.37 13.68
N PRO A 69 -4.08 -21.56 14.10
CA PRO A 69 -3.87 -22.77 13.32
C PRO A 69 -4.76 -22.75 12.08
N THR A 70 -4.25 -23.24 10.95
CA THR A 70 -5.02 -23.44 9.72
C THR A 70 -5.73 -24.80 9.73
N ALA A 71 -6.74 -24.98 8.87
CA ALA A 71 -7.53 -26.21 8.82
C ALA A 71 -6.71 -27.45 8.43
N ASP A 72 -5.60 -27.27 7.72
CA ASP A 72 -4.64 -28.29 7.31
C ASP A 72 -3.51 -28.54 8.32
N GLY A 73 -3.58 -27.92 9.50
CA GLY A 73 -2.62 -28.13 10.60
C GLY A 73 -1.34 -27.30 10.52
N ALA A 74 -1.26 -26.34 9.60
CA ALA A 74 -0.25 -25.29 9.63
C ALA A 74 -0.66 -24.17 10.60
N TRP A 75 0.14 -23.10 10.65
CA TRP A 75 -0.10 -21.94 11.49
C TRP A 75 0.06 -20.66 10.67
N THR A 76 -0.84 -19.69 10.87
CA THR A 76 -0.71 -18.33 10.38
C THR A 76 0.04 -17.46 11.39
N GLY A 77 0.58 -16.35 10.92
CA GLY A 77 1.23 -15.39 11.77
C GLY A 77 1.78 -14.20 11.01
N HIS A 78 2.28 -13.21 11.75
CA HIS A 78 2.86 -12.01 11.18
C HIS A 78 4.36 -11.95 11.45
N SER A 79 5.14 -11.71 10.40
CA SER A 79 6.55 -11.34 10.56
C SER A 79 6.68 -9.94 11.18
N SER A 80 7.84 -9.65 11.77
CA SER A 80 8.12 -8.33 12.36
C SER A 80 8.06 -7.17 11.36
N ASN A 81 8.15 -7.48 10.06
CA ASN A 81 8.04 -6.53 8.96
C ASN A 81 6.75 -6.69 8.14
N TYR A 82 5.73 -7.33 8.72
CA TYR A 82 4.38 -7.48 8.15
C TYR A 82 4.36 -8.09 6.73
N LEU A 83 5.32 -8.96 6.42
CA LEU A 83 5.18 -9.94 5.34
C LEU A 83 4.11 -10.95 5.75
N TYR A 84 3.24 -11.27 4.81
CA TYR A 84 2.13 -12.22 4.94
C TYR A 84 2.31 -13.36 3.94
#